data_AF-A0A3A9UFB2-F1
#
_entry.id   AF-A0A3A9UFB2-F1
#
_cell.length_a   1.000
_cell.length_b   1.000
_cell.length_c   1.000
_cell.angle_alpha   90.00
_cell.angle_beta   90.00
_cell.angle_gamma   90.00
#
_symmetry.space_group_name_H-M   'P 1'
#
loop_
_entity.id
_entity.type
_entity.pdbx_description
1 polymer ?
#
loop_
_entity_poly.entity_id
_entity_poly.type
_entity_poly.pdbx_seq_one_letter_code
_entity_poly.pdbx_strand_id
1 'polypeptide(L)'
;MLIVNKIQFIEANFDSEQELEDVVIENYELIFGSNSIFLPKKKIKTSDGSGTIPDGFAIDLESRSWYLMEAELAKHSVWSHIAPQVSKQVIAAAQLESKQQIIELAIKQFETDDNTKEKFRDLEIRDIHIRKELAEILEQEPIIAIPIDRITEDLKQWAETLKFQVKLWLINKFVEFGNETNIGYQFPDENRPDIDTSTSSSNGKKKIATYNVKLSDLIEEDILNVGDELIMSYKARDGKRKKYTAIILENGSLEVLGKTFTSLSYAAMCGIKDAGSTRRTVNGWSSWKFKGKKLKQIRREYLEMKNS
;
A
#
# COMPACT_ATOMS: atom_id res chain seq x y z
N MET A 1 -13.11 20.08 3.73
CA MET A 1 -13.61 20.73 2.50
C MET A 1 -12.46 20.86 1.51
N LEU A 2 -12.66 20.44 0.28
CA LEU A 2 -11.72 20.57 -0.85
C LEU A 2 -12.33 21.51 -1.90
N ILE A 3 -11.50 22.23 -2.65
CA ILE A 3 -11.97 23.09 -3.75
C ILE A 3 -11.24 22.69 -5.03
N VAL A 4 -11.98 22.21 -6.03
CA VAL A 4 -11.45 21.78 -7.34
C VAL A 4 -12.09 22.64 -8.42
N ASN A 5 -11.29 23.44 -9.15
CA ASN A 5 -11.81 24.34 -10.20
C ASN A 5 -12.97 25.25 -9.73
N LYS A 6 -12.88 25.78 -8.49
CA LYS A 6 -13.93 26.57 -7.80
C LYS A 6 -15.18 25.78 -7.37
N ILE A 7 -15.22 24.47 -7.61
CA ILE A 7 -16.26 23.57 -7.11
C ILE A 7 -15.88 23.12 -5.71
N GLN A 8 -16.80 23.24 -4.75
CA GLN A 8 -16.58 22.82 -3.38
C GLN A 8 -16.96 21.35 -3.21
N PHE A 9 -16.10 20.61 -2.53
CA PHE A 9 -16.32 19.23 -2.11
C PHE A 9 -16.31 19.18 -0.58
N ILE A 10 -17.37 18.62 0.00
CA ILE A 10 -17.53 18.47 1.44
C ILE A 10 -17.41 17.00 1.82
N GLU A 11 -16.92 16.73 3.04
CA GLU A 11 -16.80 15.37 3.53
C GLU A 11 -18.20 14.77 3.72
N ALA A 12 -18.36 13.51 3.33
CA ALA A 12 -19.59 12.74 3.42
C ALA A 12 -19.30 11.34 3.98
N ASN A 13 -20.33 10.71 4.52
CA ASN A 13 -20.23 9.32 4.97
C ASN A 13 -20.41 8.36 3.79
N PHE A 14 -19.80 7.19 3.88
CA PHE A 14 -20.10 6.08 2.97
C PHE A 14 -21.54 5.61 3.17
N ASP A 15 -22.19 5.30 2.07
CA ASP A 15 -23.58 4.83 2.03
C ASP A 15 -23.68 3.41 2.57
N SER A 16 -22.63 2.60 2.34
CA SER A 16 -22.51 1.23 2.82
C SER A 16 -21.06 0.79 2.97
N GLU A 17 -20.83 -0.31 3.67
CA GLU A 17 -19.53 -0.98 3.71
C GLU A 17 -19.11 -1.47 2.33
N GLN A 18 -20.06 -1.95 1.52
CA GLN A 18 -19.81 -2.36 0.14
C GLN A 18 -19.24 -1.21 -0.70
N GLU A 19 -19.72 0.03 -0.51
CA GLU A 19 -19.15 1.19 -1.23
C GLU A 19 -17.66 1.38 -0.87
N LEU A 20 -17.32 1.33 0.42
CA LEU A 20 -15.94 1.45 0.86
C LEU A 20 -15.08 0.29 0.32
N GLU A 21 -15.60 -0.93 0.40
CA GLU A 21 -14.95 -2.13 -0.11
C GLU A 21 -14.66 -2.01 -1.61
N ASP A 22 -15.66 -1.68 -2.42
CA ASP A 22 -15.52 -1.55 -3.88
C ASP A 22 -14.46 -0.51 -4.25
N VAL A 23 -14.50 0.65 -3.60
CA VAL A 23 -13.54 1.75 -3.81
C VAL A 23 -12.12 1.33 -3.44
N VAL A 24 -11.95 0.59 -2.34
CA VAL A 24 -10.67 0.03 -1.91
C VAL A 24 -10.17 -1.00 -2.91
N ILE A 25 -11.02 -1.92 -3.35
CA ILE A 25 -10.65 -2.98 -4.30
C ILE A 25 -10.26 -2.38 -5.66
N GLU A 26 -10.96 -1.36 -6.13
CA GLU A 26 -10.61 -0.68 -7.39
C GLU A 26 -9.26 0.04 -7.33
N ASN A 27 -8.84 0.45 -6.12
CA ASN A 27 -7.67 1.28 -5.88
C ASN A 27 -6.64 0.62 -4.94
N TYR A 28 -6.65 -0.71 -4.84
CA TYR A 28 -5.88 -1.48 -3.85
C TYR A 28 -4.38 -1.17 -3.86
N GLU A 29 -3.81 -0.79 -5.01
CA GLU A 29 -2.39 -0.43 -5.14
C GLU A 29 -2.03 0.83 -4.33
N LEU A 30 -3.00 1.72 -4.06
CA LEU A 30 -2.82 2.89 -3.21
C LEU A 30 -2.70 2.51 -1.72
N ILE A 31 -3.13 1.31 -1.33
CA ILE A 31 -3.11 0.83 0.06
C ILE A 31 -1.99 -0.20 0.26
N PHE A 32 -1.87 -1.15 -0.65
CA PHE A 32 -0.94 -2.29 -0.55
C PHE A 32 0.34 -2.12 -1.37
N GLY A 33 0.43 -1.06 -2.19
CA GLY A 33 1.60 -0.73 -3.00
C GLY A 33 1.52 -1.18 -4.46
N SER A 34 2.38 -0.60 -5.30
CA SER A 34 2.30 -0.69 -6.76
C SER A 34 2.64 -2.05 -7.36
N ASN A 35 3.24 -2.94 -6.58
CA ASN A 35 3.58 -4.32 -6.96
C ASN A 35 2.77 -5.34 -6.15
N SER A 36 1.68 -4.89 -5.52
CA SER A 36 0.73 -5.79 -4.88
C SER A 36 -0.21 -6.45 -5.88
N ILE A 37 -0.78 -7.59 -5.53
CA ILE A 37 -1.91 -8.21 -6.22
C ILE A 37 -3.07 -8.33 -5.23
N PHE A 38 -4.30 -8.12 -5.71
CA PHE A 38 -5.51 -8.29 -4.91
C PHE A 38 -6.28 -9.54 -5.33
N LEU A 39 -6.62 -10.36 -4.35
CA LEU A 39 -7.34 -11.61 -4.49
C LEU A 39 -8.75 -11.45 -3.91
N PRO A 40 -9.80 -11.87 -4.63
CA PRO A 40 -11.17 -11.68 -4.21
C PRO A 40 -11.54 -12.55 -3.00
N LYS A 41 -12.69 -12.26 -2.39
CA LYS A 41 -13.28 -13.01 -1.28
C LYS A 41 -13.19 -14.52 -1.48
N LYS A 42 -12.67 -15.22 -0.47
CA LYS A 42 -12.59 -16.68 -0.46
C LYS A 42 -12.97 -17.20 0.92
N LYS A 43 -13.89 -18.17 0.95
CA LYS A 43 -14.24 -18.86 2.19
C LYS A 43 -13.05 -19.66 2.71
N ILE A 44 -12.59 -19.28 3.89
CA ILE A 44 -11.53 -19.94 4.67
C ILE A 44 -12.15 -20.55 5.92
N LYS A 45 -11.45 -21.48 6.58
CA LYS A 45 -11.98 -22.21 7.74
C LYS A 45 -10.96 -22.26 8.87
N THR A 46 -11.46 -22.30 10.11
CA THR A 46 -10.66 -22.66 11.28
C THR A 46 -10.42 -24.18 11.33
N SER A 47 -9.53 -24.62 12.23
CA SER A 47 -9.26 -26.05 12.49
C SER A 47 -10.53 -26.84 12.82
N ASP A 48 -11.48 -26.20 13.52
CA ASP A 48 -12.74 -26.82 13.94
C ASP A 48 -13.82 -26.73 12.84
N GLY A 49 -13.45 -26.33 11.63
CA GLY A 49 -14.33 -26.28 10.46
C GLY A 49 -15.22 -25.04 10.37
N SER A 50 -15.10 -24.09 11.32
CA SER A 50 -15.89 -22.86 11.30
C SER A 50 -15.46 -21.97 10.13
N GLY A 51 -16.37 -21.75 9.18
CA GLY A 51 -16.11 -20.95 7.99
C GLY A 51 -16.22 -19.45 8.25
N THR A 52 -15.39 -18.66 7.56
CA THR A 52 -15.49 -17.20 7.49
C THR A 52 -15.04 -16.72 6.11
N ILE A 53 -15.45 -15.52 5.73
CA ILE A 53 -15.15 -14.91 4.44
C ILE A 53 -14.65 -13.50 4.75
N PRO A 54 -13.36 -13.19 4.52
CA PRO A 54 -12.86 -11.83 4.52
C PRO A 54 -13.20 -11.14 3.20
N ASP A 55 -13.11 -9.80 3.20
CA ASP A 55 -13.37 -8.99 2.01
C ASP A 55 -12.30 -9.17 0.92
N GLY A 56 -11.10 -9.61 1.30
CA GLY A 56 -10.13 -10.08 0.34
C GLY A 56 -8.76 -10.31 0.93
N PHE A 57 -7.81 -10.58 0.03
CA PHE A 57 -6.41 -10.72 0.37
C PHE A 57 -5.57 -9.86 -0.56
N ALA A 58 -4.49 -9.28 -0.05
CA ALA A 58 -3.49 -8.65 -0.90
C ALA A 58 -2.13 -9.30 -0.68
N ILE A 59 -1.31 -9.40 -1.72
CA ILE A 59 0.06 -9.89 -1.62
C ILE A 59 0.96 -8.81 -2.23
N ASP A 60 1.77 -8.16 -1.39
CA ASP A 60 2.81 -7.24 -1.86
C ASP A 60 4.09 -8.02 -2.16
N LEU A 61 4.33 -8.23 -3.46
CA LEU A 61 5.48 -8.95 -3.96
C LEU A 61 6.79 -8.23 -3.66
N GLU A 62 6.77 -6.90 -3.52
CA GLU A 62 7.98 -6.11 -3.30
C GLU A 62 8.41 -6.10 -1.82
N SER A 63 7.47 -5.94 -0.89
CA SER A 63 7.77 -6.04 0.55
C SER A 63 7.81 -7.48 1.06
N ARG A 64 7.34 -8.45 0.25
CA ARG A 64 7.17 -9.86 0.61
C ARG A 64 6.24 -10.02 1.81
N SER A 65 5.15 -9.25 1.83
CA SER A 65 4.12 -9.31 2.86
C SER A 65 2.76 -9.62 2.24
N TRP A 66 1.85 -10.16 3.04
CA TRP A 66 0.48 -10.39 2.62
C TRP A 66 -0.51 -9.89 3.67
N TYR A 67 -1.69 -9.55 3.19
CA TYR A 67 -2.71 -8.85 3.92
C TYR A 67 -4.00 -9.63 3.91
N LEU A 68 -4.65 -9.70 5.05
CA LEU A 68 -6.04 -10.06 5.22
C LEU A 68 -6.82 -8.75 5.29
N MET A 69 -7.63 -8.44 4.28
CA MET A 69 -8.37 -7.19 4.21
C MET A 69 -9.80 -7.36 4.73
N GLU A 70 -10.21 -6.43 5.59
CA GLU A 70 -11.59 -6.26 6.03
C GLU A 70 -11.94 -4.76 6.02
N ALA A 71 -12.85 -4.35 5.14
CA ALA A 71 -13.31 -2.96 5.06
C ALA A 71 -14.40 -2.74 6.10
N GLU A 72 -14.28 -1.69 6.91
CA GLU A 72 -15.19 -1.46 8.03
C GLU A 72 -15.66 0.00 8.07
N LEU A 73 -16.85 0.23 8.61
CA LEU A 73 -17.33 1.57 8.94
C LEU A 73 -17.24 1.81 10.44
N ALA A 74 -16.82 2.99 10.85
CA ALA A 74 -16.65 3.37 12.25
C ALA A 74 -17.94 3.41 13.07
N LYS A 75 -19.10 3.26 12.42
CA LYS A 75 -20.39 3.04 13.07
C LYS A 75 -20.53 1.63 13.65
N HIS A 76 -19.72 0.68 13.19
CA HIS A 76 -19.68 -0.68 13.74
C HIS A 76 -18.94 -0.72 15.07
N SER A 77 -19.44 -1.54 16.00
CA SER A 77 -18.81 -1.67 17.31
C SER A 77 -17.52 -2.48 17.20
N VAL A 78 -16.44 -1.93 17.74
CA VAL A 78 -15.15 -2.63 17.83
C VAL A 78 -15.32 -3.97 18.55
N TRP A 79 -15.97 -3.97 19.71
CA TRP A 79 -15.98 -5.13 20.61
C TRP A 79 -17.01 -6.20 20.24
N SER A 80 -18.16 -5.82 19.67
CA SER A 80 -19.20 -6.77 19.30
C SER A 80 -19.24 -7.14 17.82
N HIS A 81 -18.46 -6.45 16.96
CA HIS A 81 -18.45 -6.69 15.52
C HIS A 81 -17.03 -6.92 14.98
N ILE A 82 -16.22 -5.86 14.90
CA ILE A 82 -14.90 -5.88 14.23
C ILE A 82 -13.97 -6.91 14.87
N ALA A 83 -13.84 -6.88 16.20
CA ALA A 83 -12.91 -7.73 16.92
C ALA A 83 -13.23 -9.24 16.79
N PRO A 84 -14.48 -9.70 17.02
CA PRO A 84 -14.86 -11.09 16.77
C PRO A 84 -14.62 -11.54 15.31
N GLN A 85 -14.94 -10.70 14.34
CA GLN A 85 -14.85 -10.98 12.90
C GLN A 85 -13.40 -11.18 12.47
N VAL A 86 -12.55 -10.18 12.73
CA VAL A 86 -11.12 -10.21 12.41
C VAL A 86 -10.43 -11.36 13.14
N SER A 87 -10.72 -11.58 14.42
CA SER A 87 -10.11 -12.68 15.20
C SER A 87 -10.35 -14.04 14.55
N LYS A 88 -11.59 -14.29 14.12
CA LYS A 88 -11.96 -15.54 13.44
C LYS A 88 -11.25 -15.68 12.09
N GLN A 89 -11.22 -14.61 11.30
CA GLN A 89 -10.59 -14.61 9.97
C GLN A 89 -9.09 -14.86 10.06
N VAL A 90 -8.40 -14.26 11.02
CA VAL A 90 -6.95 -14.46 11.19
C VAL A 90 -6.63 -15.90 11.58
N ILE A 91 -7.39 -16.50 12.49
CA ILE A 91 -7.22 -17.92 12.87
C ILE A 91 -7.49 -18.83 11.66
N ALA A 92 -8.49 -18.52 10.86
CA ALA A 92 -8.81 -19.26 9.64
C ALA A 92 -7.73 -19.08 8.56
N ALA A 93 -7.19 -17.87 8.39
CA ALA A 93 -6.19 -17.55 7.38
C ALA A 93 -4.82 -18.18 7.69
N ALA A 94 -4.52 -18.38 8.99
CA ALA A 94 -3.32 -19.07 9.43
C ALA A 94 -3.30 -20.58 9.10
N GLN A 95 -4.46 -21.19 8.78
CA GLN A 95 -4.53 -22.61 8.44
C GLN A 95 -3.81 -22.93 7.13
N LEU A 96 -3.14 -24.08 7.09
CA LEU A 96 -2.41 -24.54 5.89
C LEU A 96 -3.32 -24.65 4.66
N GLU A 97 -4.53 -25.18 4.84
CA GLU A 97 -5.52 -25.29 3.75
C GLU A 97 -5.89 -23.91 3.18
N SER A 98 -6.13 -22.92 4.05
CA SER A 98 -6.43 -21.54 3.63
C SER A 98 -5.25 -20.93 2.86
N LYS A 99 -4.02 -21.09 3.35
CA LYS A 99 -2.81 -20.61 2.65
C LYS A 99 -2.67 -21.26 1.27
N GLN A 100 -2.90 -22.56 1.15
CA GLN A 100 -2.88 -23.24 -0.15
C GLN A 100 -3.96 -22.69 -1.09
N GLN A 101 -5.18 -22.47 -0.61
CA GLN A 101 -6.25 -21.87 -1.42
C GLN A 101 -5.89 -20.48 -1.92
N ILE A 102 -5.28 -19.64 -1.09
CA ILE A 102 -4.83 -18.29 -1.48
C ILE A 102 -3.72 -18.37 -2.55
N ILE A 103 -2.77 -19.32 -2.42
CA ILE A 103 -1.73 -19.55 -3.44
C ILE A 103 -2.37 -19.96 -4.78
N GLU A 104 -3.33 -20.87 -4.78
CA GLU A 104 -4.01 -21.27 -6.02
C GLU A 104 -4.77 -20.11 -6.67
N LEU A 105 -5.38 -19.22 -5.88
CA LEU A 105 -6.02 -18.00 -6.39
C LEU A 105 -5.00 -17.07 -7.05
N ALA A 106 -3.85 -16.85 -6.41
CA ALA A 106 -2.79 -16.01 -6.95
C ALA A 106 -2.19 -16.59 -8.24
N ILE A 107 -1.98 -17.90 -8.31
CA ILE A 107 -1.50 -18.58 -9.53
C ILE A 107 -2.52 -18.43 -10.66
N LYS A 108 -3.80 -18.70 -10.37
CA LYS A 108 -4.87 -18.54 -11.37
C LYS A 108 -4.92 -17.09 -11.89
N GLN A 109 -4.85 -16.11 -11.00
CA GLN A 109 -4.82 -14.70 -11.40
C GLN A 109 -3.60 -14.39 -12.26
N PHE A 110 -2.41 -14.87 -11.88
CA PHE A 110 -1.20 -14.74 -12.70
C PHE A 110 -1.37 -15.34 -14.09
N GLU A 111 -2.04 -16.47 -14.25
CA GLU A 111 -2.26 -17.08 -15.57
C GLU A 111 -3.20 -16.24 -16.45
N THR A 112 -4.22 -15.63 -15.85
CA THR A 112 -5.32 -14.96 -16.56
C THR A 112 -5.16 -13.44 -16.73
N ASP A 113 -4.41 -12.78 -15.85
CA ASP A 113 -4.30 -11.32 -15.79
C ASP A 113 -2.90 -10.83 -16.20
N ASP A 114 -2.84 -10.11 -17.31
CA ASP A 114 -1.59 -9.56 -17.86
C ASP A 114 -0.94 -8.53 -16.93
N ASN A 115 -1.74 -7.74 -16.18
CA ASN A 115 -1.21 -6.77 -15.22
C ASN A 115 -0.48 -7.47 -14.07
N THR A 116 -1.07 -8.55 -13.55
CA THR A 116 -0.42 -9.41 -12.55
C THR A 116 0.90 -9.97 -13.09
N LYS A 117 0.94 -10.48 -14.33
CA LYS A 117 2.20 -10.97 -14.94
C LYS A 117 3.28 -9.89 -15.00
N GLU A 118 2.90 -8.66 -15.36
CA GLU A 118 3.82 -7.53 -15.41
C GLU A 118 4.45 -7.25 -14.05
N LYS A 119 3.68 -7.31 -12.96
CA LYS A 119 4.18 -7.08 -11.60
C LYS A 119 5.26 -8.08 -11.17
N PHE A 120 5.13 -9.36 -11.54
CA PHE A 120 6.17 -10.37 -11.28
C PHE A 120 7.44 -10.10 -12.12
N ARG A 121 7.27 -9.73 -13.39
CA ARG A 121 8.39 -9.41 -14.30
C ARG A 121 9.16 -8.15 -13.88
N ASP A 122 8.44 -7.13 -13.41
CA ASP A 122 9.02 -5.89 -12.86
C ASP A 122 9.99 -6.16 -11.69
N LEU A 123 9.74 -7.24 -10.95
CA LEU A 123 10.57 -7.70 -9.84
C LEU A 123 11.56 -8.80 -10.23
N GLU A 124 11.71 -9.07 -11.54
CA GLU A 124 12.61 -10.09 -12.08
C GLU A 124 12.32 -11.51 -11.56
N ILE A 125 11.08 -11.77 -11.14
CA ILE A 125 10.63 -13.08 -10.69
C ILE A 125 10.34 -13.94 -11.94
N ARG A 126 11.06 -15.06 -12.05
CA ARG A 126 10.86 -16.03 -13.13
C ARG A 126 9.59 -16.84 -12.91
N ASP A 127 8.85 -17.12 -13.98
CA ASP A 127 7.60 -17.89 -13.95
C ASP A 127 7.71 -19.21 -13.17
N ILE A 128 8.82 -19.94 -13.36
CA ILE A 128 9.11 -21.21 -12.67
C ILE A 128 9.19 -21.10 -11.14
N HIS A 129 9.40 -19.90 -10.60
CA HIS A 129 9.56 -19.65 -9.17
C HIS A 129 8.31 -19.08 -8.51
N ILE A 130 7.28 -18.69 -9.27
CA ILE A 130 6.11 -17.96 -8.73
C ILE A 130 5.45 -18.69 -7.57
N ARG A 131 5.18 -20.00 -7.72
CA ARG A 131 4.59 -20.79 -6.63
C ARG A 131 5.46 -20.80 -5.37
N LYS A 132 6.78 -20.86 -5.54
CA LYS A 132 7.74 -20.82 -4.42
C LYS A 132 7.71 -19.45 -3.73
N GLU A 133 7.78 -18.36 -4.51
CA GLU A 133 7.73 -16.99 -3.97
C GLU A 133 6.43 -16.75 -3.19
N LEU A 134 5.29 -17.14 -3.74
CA LEU A 134 4.00 -17.02 -3.07
C LEU A 134 3.96 -17.84 -1.78
N ALA A 135 4.47 -19.08 -1.79
CA ALA A 135 4.51 -19.92 -0.61
C ALA A 135 5.38 -19.31 0.51
N GLU A 136 6.55 -18.76 0.17
CA GLU A 136 7.43 -18.10 1.14
C GLU A 136 6.81 -16.81 1.72
N ILE A 137 6.03 -16.06 0.92
CA ILE A 137 5.31 -14.89 1.43
C ILE A 137 4.20 -15.33 2.39
N LEU A 138 3.39 -16.32 2.00
CA LEU A 138 2.26 -16.78 2.82
C LEU A 138 2.68 -17.62 4.03
N GLU A 139 3.92 -18.08 4.10
CA GLU A 139 4.47 -18.72 5.30
C GLU A 139 4.48 -17.76 6.49
N GLN A 140 4.71 -16.47 6.23
CA GLN A 140 4.67 -15.39 7.23
C GLN A 140 3.27 -15.18 7.81
N GLU A 141 3.19 -14.53 8.98
CA GLU A 141 1.92 -14.12 9.57
C GLU A 141 1.24 -13.04 8.70
N PRO A 142 -0.09 -13.08 8.51
CA PRO A 142 -0.79 -12.04 7.76
C PRO A 142 -0.75 -10.71 8.50
N ILE A 143 -0.71 -9.63 7.73
CA ILE A 143 -1.00 -8.29 8.21
C ILE A 143 -2.51 -8.08 8.10
N ILE A 144 -3.15 -7.71 9.20
CA ILE A 144 -4.57 -7.33 9.20
C ILE A 144 -4.66 -5.93 8.62
N ALA A 145 -5.42 -5.79 7.54
CA ALA A 145 -5.63 -4.52 6.85
C ALA A 145 -7.07 -4.06 6.98
N ILE A 146 -7.26 -2.89 7.61
CA ILE A 146 -8.59 -2.33 7.84
C ILE A 146 -8.67 -0.94 7.22
N PRO A 147 -9.13 -0.83 5.96
CA PRO A 147 -9.64 0.42 5.42
C PRO A 147 -10.89 0.84 6.23
N ILE A 148 -10.93 2.09 6.67
CA ILE A 148 -12.01 2.60 7.52
C ILE A 148 -12.30 4.08 7.23
N ASP A 149 -13.54 4.52 7.45
CA ASP A 149 -13.97 5.91 7.27
C ASP A 149 -13.61 6.82 8.47
N ARG A 150 -13.35 6.24 9.65
CA ARG A 150 -12.87 6.96 10.85
C ARG A 150 -12.21 6.02 11.86
N ILE A 151 -11.07 6.43 12.40
CA ILE A 151 -10.37 5.70 13.47
C ILE A 151 -10.82 6.20 14.84
N THR A 152 -11.38 5.32 15.66
CA THR A 152 -11.71 5.60 17.07
C THR A 152 -10.57 5.17 18.00
N GLU A 153 -10.51 5.74 19.20
CA GLU A 153 -9.50 5.33 20.19
C GLU A 153 -9.66 3.87 20.63
N ASP A 154 -10.89 3.36 20.75
CA ASP A 154 -11.18 1.95 21.05
C ASP A 154 -10.60 1.02 19.97
N LEU A 155 -10.78 1.37 18.68
CA LEU A 155 -10.26 0.56 17.58
C LEU A 155 -8.73 0.54 17.60
N LYS A 156 -8.11 1.71 17.84
CA LYS A 156 -6.67 1.84 17.93
C LYS A 156 -6.11 1.02 19.11
N GLN A 157 -6.70 1.12 20.28
CA GLN A 157 -6.29 0.36 21.46
C GLN A 157 -6.46 -1.14 21.23
N TRP A 158 -7.59 -1.58 20.68
CA TRP A 158 -7.82 -2.98 20.33
C TRP A 158 -6.76 -3.50 19.34
N ALA A 159 -6.46 -2.75 18.28
CA ALA A 159 -5.46 -3.12 17.29
C ALA A 159 -4.08 -3.36 17.95
N GLU A 160 -3.68 -2.53 18.91
CA GLU A 160 -2.42 -2.68 19.66
C GLU A 160 -2.40 -3.92 20.58
N THR A 161 -3.56 -4.50 20.94
CA THR A 161 -3.62 -5.73 21.74
C THR A 161 -3.37 -7.00 20.93
N LEU A 162 -3.49 -6.93 19.60
CA LEU A 162 -3.36 -8.10 18.75
C LEU A 162 -1.91 -8.51 18.58
N LYS A 163 -1.66 -9.83 18.60
CA LYS A 163 -0.35 -10.40 18.28
C LYS A 163 0.03 -10.14 16.81
N PHE A 164 -0.96 -10.17 15.93
CA PHE A 164 -0.78 -9.92 14.50
C PHE A 164 -0.61 -8.43 14.24
N GLN A 165 0.20 -8.10 13.24
CA GLN A 165 0.33 -6.71 12.80
C GLN A 165 -0.99 -6.22 12.24
N VAL A 166 -1.43 -5.04 12.68
CA VAL A 166 -2.64 -4.36 12.20
C VAL A 166 -2.22 -3.05 11.56
N LYS A 167 -2.81 -2.78 10.39
CA LYS A 167 -2.70 -1.51 9.71
C LYS A 167 -4.09 -0.95 9.42
N LEU A 168 -4.29 0.30 9.81
CA LEU A 168 -5.53 1.05 9.56
C LEU A 168 -5.25 2.11 8.49
N TRP A 169 -6.11 2.21 7.49
CA TRP A 169 -6.04 3.26 6.47
C TRP A 169 -7.36 4.04 6.49
N LEU A 170 -7.26 5.34 6.71
CA LEU A 170 -8.39 6.25 6.66
C LEU A 170 -8.71 6.58 5.20
N ILE A 171 -9.94 6.27 4.78
CA ILE A 171 -10.47 6.63 3.46
C ILE A 171 -11.60 7.62 3.65
N ASN A 172 -11.50 8.81 3.07
CA ASN A 172 -12.55 9.83 3.18
C ASN A 172 -13.35 9.91 1.88
N LYS A 173 -14.68 9.99 2.00
CA LYS A 173 -15.58 10.31 0.88
C LYS A 173 -15.89 11.80 0.89
N PHE A 174 -15.92 12.38 -0.29
CA PHE A 174 -16.33 13.76 -0.53
C PHE A 174 -17.41 13.81 -1.60
N VAL A 175 -18.36 14.74 -1.45
CA VAL A 175 -19.37 15.03 -2.47
C VAL A 175 -19.32 16.50 -2.85
N GLU A 176 -19.62 16.80 -4.10
CA GLU A 176 -19.79 18.18 -4.55
C GLU A 176 -20.93 18.86 -3.78
N PHE A 177 -20.67 20.07 -3.29
CA PHE A 177 -21.67 20.87 -2.60
C PHE A 177 -22.80 21.26 -3.56
N GLY A 178 -23.99 20.70 -3.31
CA GLY A 178 -25.17 20.89 -4.16
C GLY A 178 -25.33 19.84 -5.27
N ASN A 179 -24.42 18.86 -5.37
CA ASN A 179 -24.53 17.73 -6.29
C ASN A 179 -23.93 16.44 -5.70
N GLU A 180 -24.75 15.67 -4.99
CA GLU A 180 -24.30 14.44 -4.32
C GLU A 180 -23.87 13.31 -5.27
N THR A 181 -24.12 13.44 -6.58
CA THR A 181 -23.71 12.43 -7.58
C THR A 181 -22.25 12.55 -8.01
N ASN A 182 -21.62 13.70 -7.76
CA ASN A 182 -20.21 13.92 -8.06
C ASN A 182 -19.37 13.63 -6.82
N ILE A 183 -18.77 12.45 -6.81
CA ILE A 183 -18.08 11.87 -5.65
C ILE A 183 -16.57 11.90 -5.86
N GLY A 184 -15.83 12.23 -4.81
CA GLY A 184 -14.38 12.06 -4.73
C GLY A 184 -14.00 11.22 -3.52
N TYR A 185 -12.96 10.39 -3.66
CA TYR A 185 -12.40 9.64 -2.55
C TYR A 185 -10.97 10.09 -2.29
N GLN A 186 -10.61 10.20 -1.02
CA GLN A 186 -9.26 10.51 -0.59
C GLN A 186 -8.62 9.26 0.00
N PHE A 187 -7.48 8.90 -0.56
CA PHE A 187 -6.60 7.84 -0.09
C PHE A 187 -5.35 8.46 0.55
N PRO A 188 -4.65 7.71 1.41
CA PRO A 188 -3.39 8.16 1.98
C PRO A 188 -2.28 8.23 0.93
N ASP A 189 -1.39 9.20 1.11
CA ASP A 189 -0.21 9.37 0.26
C ASP A 189 0.81 8.24 0.47
N GLU A 190 1.43 7.81 -0.63
CA GLU A 190 2.47 6.78 -0.65
C GLU A 190 2.13 5.54 0.18
N ASN A 191 0.88 5.05 0.11
CA ASN A 191 0.37 3.84 0.78
C ASN A 191 0.55 3.78 2.30
N ARG A 192 0.83 4.93 2.93
CA ARG A 192 1.10 5.02 4.35
C ARG A 192 -0.16 4.74 5.17
N PRO A 193 -0.14 3.78 6.12
CA PRO A 193 -1.22 3.61 7.06
C PRO A 193 -1.23 4.74 8.10
N ASP A 194 -2.41 5.09 8.58
CA ASP A 194 -2.62 6.02 9.69
C ASP A 194 -2.16 5.40 11.02
N ILE A 195 -2.41 4.10 11.19
CA ILE A 195 -1.95 3.30 12.34
C ILE A 195 -1.23 2.05 11.83
N ASP A 196 -0.06 1.76 12.39
CA ASP A 196 0.70 0.52 12.15
C ASP A 196 1.27 -0.01 13.46
N THR A 197 0.73 -1.14 13.94
CA THR A 197 1.07 -1.67 15.26
C THR A 197 2.48 -2.27 15.33
N SER A 198 3.17 -2.46 14.19
CA SER A 198 4.57 -2.91 14.21
C SER A 198 5.55 -1.86 14.76
N THR A 199 5.13 -0.58 14.80
CA THR A 199 5.95 0.53 15.31
C THR A 199 5.77 0.78 16.80
N SER A 200 4.79 0.11 17.43
CA SER A 200 4.48 0.20 18.85
C SER A 200 5.45 -0.67 19.66
N SER A 201 6.61 -0.12 20.03
CA SER A 201 7.61 -0.83 20.83
C SER A 201 7.26 -0.86 22.32
N SER A 202 7.17 -2.07 22.89
CA SER A 202 7.05 -2.36 24.33
C SER A 202 8.32 -2.09 25.16
N ASN A 203 9.41 -1.57 24.56
CA ASN A 203 10.70 -1.34 25.21
C ASN A 203 11.34 0.05 24.92
N GLY A 204 10.55 1.11 24.75
CA GLY A 204 11.05 2.50 24.81
C GLY A 204 11.85 3.05 23.62
N LYS A 205 12.34 2.21 22.68
CA LYS A 205 12.87 2.66 21.38
C LYS A 205 11.84 2.42 20.27
N LYS A 206 11.11 3.46 19.85
CA LYS A 206 10.22 3.41 18.67
C LYS A 206 11.07 3.12 17.43
N LYS A 207 10.89 1.96 16.79
CA LYS A 207 11.44 1.72 15.45
C LYS A 207 10.79 2.71 14.48
N ILE A 208 11.60 3.54 13.83
CA ILE A 208 11.11 4.42 12.77
C ILE A 208 10.65 3.54 11.60
N ALA A 209 9.35 3.54 11.30
CA ALA A 209 8.83 2.85 10.12
C ALA A 209 9.42 3.42 8.83
N THR A 210 9.63 2.56 7.84
CA THR A 210 10.27 2.95 6.57
C THR A 210 9.52 4.04 5.81
N TYR A 211 8.19 4.10 5.90
CA TYR A 211 7.36 5.14 5.29
C TYR A 211 7.36 6.48 6.06
N ASN A 212 7.97 6.55 7.24
CA ASN A 212 8.12 7.81 7.97
C ASN A 212 9.32 8.64 7.50
N VAL A 213 10.25 8.03 6.75
CA VAL A 213 11.42 8.74 6.21
C VAL A 213 10.99 9.53 4.99
N LYS A 214 11.21 10.84 5.02
CA LYS A 214 11.02 11.76 3.90
C LYS A 214 12.35 12.07 3.21
N LEU A 215 12.29 12.65 2.02
CA LEU A 215 13.47 13.21 1.37
C LEU A 215 14.13 14.30 2.22
N SER A 216 13.34 15.13 2.91
CA SER A 216 13.83 16.15 3.84
C SER A 216 14.76 15.56 4.90
N ASP A 217 14.41 14.41 5.48
CA ASP A 217 15.21 13.79 6.54
C ASP A 217 16.58 13.33 6.00
N LEU A 218 16.64 12.90 4.74
CA LEU A 218 17.91 12.53 4.09
C LEU A 218 18.75 13.77 3.72
N ILE A 219 18.10 14.92 3.51
CA ILE A 219 18.78 16.19 3.26
C ILE A 219 19.34 16.77 4.56
N GLU A 220 18.55 16.73 5.64
CA GLU A 220 18.96 17.19 6.98
C GLU A 220 20.19 16.44 7.52
N GLU A 221 20.42 15.22 7.06
CA GLU A 221 21.53 14.36 7.47
C GLU A 221 22.67 14.32 6.44
N ASP A 222 22.67 15.27 5.48
CA ASP A 222 23.67 15.44 4.42
C ASP A 222 23.87 14.18 3.53
N ILE A 223 22.92 13.25 3.52
CA ILE A 223 22.94 12.05 2.67
C ILE A 223 22.61 12.42 1.21
N LEU A 224 21.67 13.36 1.05
CA LEU A 224 21.27 13.98 -0.21
C LEU A 224 21.39 15.50 -0.09
N ASN A 225 21.62 16.19 -1.19
CA ASN A 225 21.74 17.64 -1.22
C ASN A 225 20.74 18.25 -2.19
N VAL A 226 20.37 19.50 -1.95
CA VAL A 226 19.62 20.30 -2.92
C VAL A 226 20.43 20.41 -4.21
N GLY A 227 19.78 20.20 -5.35
CA GLY A 227 20.42 20.15 -6.66
C GLY A 227 20.94 18.77 -7.06
N ASP A 228 20.92 17.77 -6.18
CA ASP A 228 21.30 16.40 -6.55
C ASP A 228 20.35 15.82 -7.60
N GLU A 229 20.94 15.08 -8.55
CA GLU A 229 20.21 14.40 -9.61
C GLU A 229 19.83 12.97 -9.20
N LEU A 230 18.54 12.68 -9.25
CA LEU A 230 18.00 11.33 -9.17
C LEU A 230 17.68 10.81 -10.56
N ILE A 231 18.10 9.59 -10.85
CA ILE A 231 17.92 8.97 -12.16
C ILE A 231 16.96 7.79 -12.05
N MET A 232 15.98 7.76 -12.94
CA MET A 232 15.21 6.54 -13.20
C MET A 232 15.29 6.14 -14.67
N SER A 233 15.00 4.89 -14.97
CA SER A 233 14.85 4.41 -16.33
C SER A 233 13.67 3.48 -16.41
N TYR A 234 12.83 3.70 -17.42
CA TYR A 234 11.60 2.94 -17.58
C TYR A 234 11.43 2.56 -19.05
N LYS A 235 10.82 1.39 -19.28
CA LYS A 235 10.51 0.87 -20.61
C LYS A 235 9.05 0.42 -20.61
N ALA A 236 8.20 1.13 -21.34
CA ALA A 236 6.83 0.68 -21.57
C ALA A 236 6.81 -0.59 -22.45
N ARG A 237 5.71 -1.35 -22.41
CA ARG A 237 5.53 -2.67 -23.08
C ARG A 237 6.02 -2.67 -24.54
N ASP A 238 5.66 -1.65 -25.31
CA ASP A 238 6.03 -1.50 -26.73
C ASP A 238 7.00 -0.33 -26.99
N GLY A 239 7.57 0.24 -25.92
CA GLY A 239 8.39 1.44 -25.95
C GLY A 239 9.90 1.18 -25.98
N LYS A 240 10.65 2.22 -26.35
CA LYS A 240 12.08 2.28 -26.07
C LYS A 240 12.32 2.61 -24.60
N ARG A 241 13.41 2.09 -24.04
CA ARG A 241 13.84 2.47 -22.68
C ARG A 241 14.16 3.96 -22.67
N LYS A 242 13.44 4.72 -21.85
CA LYS A 242 13.69 6.13 -21.60
C LYS A 242 14.37 6.31 -20.24
N LYS A 243 15.18 7.36 -20.14
CA LYS A 243 15.86 7.77 -18.90
C LYS A 243 15.28 9.12 -18.49
N TYR A 244 14.99 9.26 -17.21
CA TYR A 244 14.46 10.49 -16.62
C TYR A 244 15.37 10.92 -15.48
N THR A 245 15.55 12.23 -15.35
CA THR A 245 16.28 12.87 -14.26
C THR A 245 15.30 13.70 -13.43
N ALA A 246 15.39 13.59 -12.12
CA ALA A 246 14.75 14.49 -11.17
C ALA A 246 15.80 15.31 -10.44
N ILE A 247 15.51 16.59 -10.20
CA ILE A 247 16.36 17.47 -9.40
C ILE A 247 15.71 17.66 -8.03
N ILE A 248 16.48 17.47 -6.95
CA ILE A 248 16.02 17.74 -5.58
C ILE A 248 15.96 19.25 -5.34
N LEU A 249 14.81 19.75 -4.91
CA LEU A 249 14.58 21.16 -4.59
C LEU A 249 14.71 21.43 -3.08
N GLU A 250 14.82 22.70 -2.69
CA GLU A 250 15.07 23.14 -1.31
C GLU A 250 14.06 22.61 -0.29
N ASN A 251 12.79 22.47 -0.67
CA ASN A 251 11.72 21.97 0.19
C ASN A 251 11.58 20.43 0.17
N GLY A 252 12.56 19.71 -0.39
CA GLY A 252 12.54 18.25 -0.54
C GLY A 252 11.61 17.73 -1.64
N SER A 253 11.01 18.62 -2.45
CA SER A 253 10.27 18.22 -3.65
C SER A 253 11.22 17.90 -4.82
N LEU A 254 10.68 17.28 -5.86
CA LEU A 254 11.39 16.90 -7.07
C LEU A 254 10.91 17.68 -8.29
N GLU A 255 11.84 18.17 -9.10
CA GLU A 255 11.55 18.67 -10.44
C GLU A 255 11.81 17.59 -11.49
N VAL A 256 10.79 17.22 -12.27
CA VAL A 256 10.86 16.23 -13.37
C VAL A 256 10.08 16.75 -14.57
N LEU A 257 10.71 16.81 -15.74
CA LEU A 257 10.08 17.29 -16.99
C LEU A 257 9.45 18.70 -16.84
N GLY A 258 10.12 19.59 -16.10
CA GLY A 258 9.66 20.97 -15.85
C GLY A 258 8.45 21.07 -14.92
N LYS A 259 8.13 20.01 -14.17
CA LYS A 259 7.04 19.96 -13.19
C LYS A 259 7.57 19.60 -11.82
N THR A 260 6.98 20.17 -10.78
CA THR A 260 7.37 19.94 -9.38
C THR A 260 6.42 18.96 -8.70
N PHE A 261 6.97 18.03 -7.92
CA PHE A 261 6.23 16.99 -7.20
C PHE A 261 6.73 16.84 -5.77
N THR A 262 5.82 16.83 -4.80
CA THR A 262 6.15 16.54 -3.39
C THR A 262 6.29 15.05 -3.09
N SER A 263 5.72 14.18 -3.92
CA SER A 263 5.83 12.73 -3.80
C SER A 263 6.81 12.15 -4.81
N LEU A 264 7.68 11.25 -4.34
CA LEU A 264 8.61 10.48 -5.17
C LEU A 264 7.87 9.64 -6.20
N SER A 265 6.75 9.06 -5.78
CA SER A 265 5.91 8.19 -6.58
C SER A 265 5.24 8.96 -7.71
N TYR A 266 4.65 10.13 -7.43
CA TYR A 266 4.06 10.96 -8.49
C TYR A 266 5.12 11.55 -9.44
N ALA A 267 6.30 11.90 -8.94
CA ALA A 267 7.43 12.30 -9.79
C ALA A 267 7.83 11.16 -10.76
N ALA A 268 7.90 9.93 -10.27
CA ALA A 268 8.18 8.76 -11.11
C ALA A 268 7.03 8.47 -12.09
N MET A 269 5.78 8.60 -11.65
CA MET A 269 4.60 8.46 -12.51
C MET A 269 4.61 9.45 -13.68
N CYS A 270 5.12 10.67 -13.49
CA CYS A 270 5.24 11.66 -14.56
C CYS A 270 6.08 11.11 -15.73
N GLY A 271 7.26 10.56 -15.45
CA GLY A 271 8.10 9.94 -16.48
C GLY A 271 7.54 8.64 -17.04
N ILE A 272 6.89 7.81 -16.21
CA ILE A 272 6.24 6.58 -16.68
C ILE A 272 5.11 6.88 -17.68
N LYS A 273 4.29 7.91 -17.41
CA LYS A 273 3.23 8.36 -18.33
C LYS A 273 3.83 8.97 -19.60
N ASP A 274 4.90 9.75 -19.50
CA ASP A 274 5.63 10.25 -20.68
C ASP A 274 6.20 9.11 -21.55
N ALA A 275 6.56 7.98 -20.94
CA ALA A 275 7.00 6.78 -21.66
C ALA A 275 5.85 6.02 -22.35
N GLY A 276 4.59 6.43 -22.16
CA GLY A 276 3.41 5.84 -22.78
C GLY A 276 2.78 4.69 -21.98
N SER A 277 3.10 4.54 -20.69
CA SER A 277 2.51 3.50 -19.86
C SER A 277 1.17 3.92 -19.26
N THR A 278 0.26 2.95 -19.16
CA THR A 278 -1.07 3.08 -18.55
C THR A 278 -1.07 2.80 -17.04
N ARG A 279 0.11 2.59 -16.44
CA ARG A 279 0.26 2.32 -15.01
C ARG A 279 -0.38 3.45 -14.19
N ARG A 280 -1.02 3.09 -13.06
CA ARG A 280 -1.70 4.03 -12.17
C ARG A 280 -0.86 4.42 -10.95
N THR A 281 -0.04 3.50 -10.45
CA THR A 281 0.79 3.68 -9.26
C THR A 281 2.23 3.26 -9.49
N VAL A 282 3.18 3.76 -8.71
CA VAL A 282 4.57 3.30 -8.72
C VAL A 282 5.20 3.55 -7.36
N ASN A 283 6.14 2.72 -6.94
CA ASN A 283 6.96 3.00 -5.78
C ASN A 283 8.13 3.92 -6.15
N GLY A 284 8.03 5.20 -5.79
CA GLY A 284 9.07 6.19 -6.05
C GLY A 284 10.43 5.84 -5.40
N TRP A 285 10.42 5.28 -4.19
CA TRP A 285 11.64 4.86 -3.48
C TRP A 285 12.41 3.78 -4.22
N SER A 286 11.72 2.92 -4.96
CA SER A 286 12.34 1.85 -5.74
C SER A 286 12.66 2.25 -7.18
N SER A 287 12.07 3.34 -7.67
CA SER A 287 12.22 3.84 -9.04
C SER A 287 13.44 4.73 -9.20
N TRP A 288 13.66 5.63 -8.24
CA TRP A 288 14.74 6.61 -8.30
C TRP A 288 16.06 6.05 -7.78
N LYS A 289 17.15 6.43 -8.45
CA LYS A 289 18.52 6.12 -8.07
C LYS A 289 19.35 7.36 -7.87
N PHE A 290 20.12 7.40 -6.79
CA PHE A 290 21.17 8.39 -6.56
C PHE A 290 22.53 7.70 -6.62
N LYS A 291 23.45 8.22 -7.45
CA LYS A 291 24.80 7.64 -7.64
C LYS A 291 24.81 6.11 -7.85
N GLY A 292 23.80 5.60 -8.56
CA GLY A 292 23.66 4.17 -8.88
C GLY A 292 22.90 3.33 -7.84
N LYS A 293 22.72 3.80 -6.60
CA LYS A 293 21.93 3.13 -5.56
C LYS A 293 20.46 3.53 -5.62
N LYS A 294 19.53 2.60 -5.35
CA LYS A 294 18.09 2.95 -5.25
C LYS A 294 17.84 3.76 -3.97
N LEU A 295 16.90 4.72 -4.01
CA LEU A 295 16.53 5.47 -2.81
C LEU A 295 16.04 4.57 -1.66
N LYS A 296 15.35 3.46 -1.97
CA LYS A 296 14.95 2.44 -0.99
C LYS A 296 16.15 1.85 -0.23
N GLN A 297 17.30 1.69 -0.89
CA GLN A 297 18.52 1.20 -0.24
C GLN A 297 19.12 2.27 0.67
N ILE A 298 19.21 3.52 0.18
CA ILE A 298 19.72 4.66 0.95
C ILE A 298 18.86 4.88 2.21
N ARG A 299 17.53 4.82 2.08
CA ARG A 299 16.59 4.92 3.20
C ARG A 299 16.81 3.82 4.24
N ARG A 300 17.13 2.59 3.80
CA ARG A 300 17.42 1.49 4.72
C ARG A 300 18.74 1.74 5.48
N GLU A 301 19.78 2.15 4.77
CA GLU A 301 21.08 2.50 5.36
C GLU A 301 20.91 3.61 6.41
N TYR A 302 20.11 4.64 6.11
CA TYR A 302 19.75 5.71 7.04
C TYR A 302 19.05 5.20 8.32
N LEU A 303 18.05 4.32 8.16
CA LEU A 303 17.33 3.76 9.31
C LEU A 303 18.20 2.87 10.18
N GLU A 304 19.14 2.12 9.59
CA GLU A 304 20.11 1.33 10.33
C GLU A 304 21.03 2.22 11.19
N MET A 305 21.43 3.39 10.67
CA MET A 305 22.20 4.39 11.43
C MET A 305 21.40 4.98 12.60
N LYS A 306 20.12 5.32 12.41
CA LYS A 306 19.29 5.93 13.46
C LYS A 306 18.83 4.94 14.55
N ASN A 307 18.74 3.65 14.23
CA ASN A 307 18.30 2.63 15.18
C ASN A 307 19.46 1.94 15.93
N SER A 308 20.71 2.18 15.54
CA SER A 308 21.92 1.72 16.24
C SER A 308 22.15 2.53 17.51
#